data_AF-T1CVC7-F1
#
_entry.id   AF-T1CVC7-F1
#
_cell.length_a   1.000
_cell.length_b   1.000
_cell.length_c   1.000
_cell.angle_alpha   90.00
_cell.angle_beta   90.00
_cell.angle_gamma   90.00
#
_symmetry.space_group_name_H-M   'P 1'
#
loop_
_entity.id
_entity.type
_entity.pdbx_description
1 polymer ?
#
loop_
_entity_poly.entity_id
_entity_poly.type
_entity_poly.pdbx_seq_one_letter_code
_entity_poly.pdbx_strand_id
1 'polypeptide(L)'
;MTTIDQIHISQRHRFGQTTLTAQEAGMPALGYILRYNTLMACMDEQVRQTPGLSLETGAEVKAVLPGGQETEVIWQAQGKECRARTPLAVLADGGRR
;
A
#
# COMPACT_ATOMS: atom_id res chain seq x y z
N MET A 1 -5.65 -2.40 -17.77
CA MET A 1 -5.10 -1.14 -17.23
C MET A 1 -5.40 -0.06 -18.24
N THR A 2 -5.75 1.14 -17.78
CA THR A 2 -5.99 2.30 -18.67
C THR A 2 -4.99 3.39 -18.32
N THR A 3 -4.32 3.98 -19.31
CA THR A 3 -3.38 5.08 -19.13
C THR A 3 -4.11 6.40 -18.92
N ILE A 4 -3.47 7.33 -18.23
CA ILE A 4 -3.88 8.73 -18.16
C ILE A 4 -2.87 9.51 -19.01
N ASP A 5 -3.21 9.83 -20.25
CA ASP A 5 -2.27 10.50 -21.15
C ASP A 5 -2.39 12.04 -21.08
N GLN A 6 -3.57 12.52 -20.68
CA GLN A 6 -3.90 13.94 -20.55
C GLN A 6 -4.79 14.21 -19.33
N ILE A 7 -4.56 15.32 -18.64
CA ILE A 7 -5.42 15.81 -17.54
C ILE A 7 -5.81 17.26 -17.86
N HIS A 8 -7.11 17.52 -18.00
CA HIS A 8 -7.64 18.87 -18.10
C HIS A 8 -7.93 19.43 -16.71
N ILE A 9 -7.32 20.57 -16.39
CA ILE A 9 -7.52 21.26 -15.11
C ILE A 9 -8.21 22.59 -15.40
N SER A 10 -9.40 22.78 -14.82
CA SER A 10 -10.14 24.04 -14.88
C SER A 10 -10.37 24.59 -13.47
N GLN A 11 -10.34 25.91 -13.33
CA GLN A 11 -10.64 26.56 -12.07
C GLN A 11 -12.11 26.97 -12.01
N ARG A 12 -12.82 26.48 -10.99
CA ARG A 12 -14.21 26.87 -10.76
C ARG A 12 -14.27 28.36 -10.38
N HIS A 13 -15.05 29.15 -11.12
CA HIS A 13 -15.27 30.61 -10.95
C HIS A 13 -14.12 31.54 -11.39
N ARG A 14 -13.12 31.07 -12.15
CA ARG A 14 -12.13 31.94 -12.81
C ARG A 14 -11.87 31.47 -14.24
N PHE A 15 -11.49 32.40 -15.12
CA PHE A 15 -10.97 32.04 -16.45
C PHE A 15 -9.53 31.55 -16.29
N GLY A 16 -9.37 30.23 -16.32
CA GLY A 16 -8.08 29.55 -16.29
C GLY A 16 -8.26 28.06 -16.58
N GLN A 17 -7.71 27.61 -17.71
CA GLN A 17 -7.61 26.21 -18.07
C GLN A 17 -6.16 25.90 -18.40
N THR A 18 -5.67 24.75 -17.93
CA THR A 18 -4.41 24.17 -18.39
C THR A 18 -4.62 22.69 -18.68
N THR A 19 -3.81 22.15 -19.58
CA THR A 19 -3.78 20.71 -19.87
C THR A 19 -2.39 20.22 -19.56
N LEU A 20 -2.31 19.14 -18.78
CA LEU A 20 -1.07 18.40 -18.59
C LEU A 20 -1.07 17.22 -19.55
N THR A 21 0.05 16.98 -20.23
CA THR A 21 0.22 15.81 -21.10
C THR A 21 1.44 14.99 -20.68
N ALA A 22 1.36 13.66 -20.87
CA ALA A 22 2.48 12.77 -20.60
C ALA A 22 3.72 13.12 -21.45
N GLN A 23 3.48 13.55 -22.70
CA GLN A 23 4.51 13.99 -23.64
C GLN A 23 5.31 15.19 -23.11
N GLU A 24 4.64 16.26 -22.67
CA GLU A 24 5.30 17.46 -22.15
C GLU A 24 6.13 17.15 -20.90
N ALA A 25 5.73 16.16 -20.12
CA ALA A 25 6.45 15.71 -18.94
C ALA A 25 7.50 14.62 -19.21
N GLY A 26 7.69 14.20 -20.47
CA GLY A 26 8.67 13.20 -20.86
C GLY A 26 8.42 11.80 -20.27
N MET A 27 7.16 11.48 -19.96
CA MET A 27 6.78 10.21 -19.33
C MET A 27 5.86 9.36 -20.24
N PRO A 28 5.82 8.03 -20.07
CA PRO A 28 4.95 7.17 -20.88
C PRO A 28 3.44 7.42 -20.67
N ALA A 29 3.05 7.79 -19.45
CA ALA A 29 1.68 8.16 -19.06
C ALA A 29 1.74 8.98 -17.76
N LEU A 30 0.77 9.87 -17.52
CA LEU A 30 0.62 10.64 -16.26
C LEU A 30 0.17 9.76 -15.08
N GLY A 31 -0.30 8.55 -15.36
CA GLY A 31 -0.76 7.61 -14.36
C GLY A 31 -1.50 6.44 -14.99
N TYR A 32 -1.95 5.52 -14.14
CA TYR A 32 -2.64 4.31 -14.56
C TYR A 32 -3.87 4.06 -13.70
N ILE A 33 -4.99 3.77 -14.37
CA ILE A 33 -6.22 3.31 -13.75
C ILE A 33 -6.23 1.79 -13.78
N LEU A 34 -6.31 1.22 -12.58
CA LEU A 34 -6.32 -0.22 -12.34
C LEU A 34 -7.53 -0.59 -11.50
N ARG A 35 -8.06 -1.79 -11.74
CA ARG A 35 -9.01 -2.38 -10.81
C ARG A 35 -8.25 -2.81 -9.56
N TYR A 36 -8.73 -2.38 -8.40
CA TYR A 36 -8.08 -2.66 -7.12
C TYR A 36 -7.89 -4.17 -6.88
N ASN A 37 -8.89 -4.99 -7.21
CA ASN A 37 -8.77 -6.45 -7.06
C ASN A 37 -7.64 -7.07 -7.89
N THR A 38 -7.35 -6.50 -9.06
CA THR A 38 -6.28 -6.97 -9.95
C THR A 38 -4.93 -6.60 -9.34
N LEU A 39 -4.78 -5.37 -8.85
CA LEU A 39 -3.57 -4.94 -8.16
C LEU A 39 -3.28 -5.82 -6.93
N MET A 40 -4.29 -6.02 -6.08
CA MET A 40 -4.14 -6.83 -4.86
C MET A 40 -3.81 -8.30 -5.17
N ALA A 41 -4.44 -8.89 -6.19
CA ALA A 41 -4.14 -10.27 -6.60
C ALA A 41 -2.69 -10.41 -7.08
N CYS A 42 -2.20 -9.47 -7.90
CA CYS A 42 -0.80 -9.49 -8.33
C CYS A 42 0.16 -9.33 -7.15
N MET A 43 -0.14 -8.46 -6.18
CA MET A 43 0.69 -8.31 -4.98
C MET A 43 0.71 -9.58 -4.12
N ASP A 44 -0.45 -10.20 -3.88
CA ASP A 44 -0.54 -11.44 -3.10
C ASP A 44 0.26 -12.58 -3.76
N GLU A 45 0.16 -12.71 -5.09
CA GLU A 45 0.93 -13.69 -5.84
C GLU A 45 2.44 -13.47 -5.69
N GLN A 46 2.91 -12.23 -5.87
CA GLN A 46 4.34 -11.90 -5.73
C GLN A 46 4.87 -12.13 -4.32
N VAL A 47 4.08 -11.76 -3.30
CA VAL A 47 4.43 -12.01 -1.89
C VAL A 47 4.60 -13.51 -1.63
N ARG A 48 3.67 -14.35 -2.11
CA ARG A 48 3.75 -15.82 -1.95
C ARG A 48 4.92 -16.44 -2.69
N GLN A 49 5.36 -15.85 -3.80
CA GLN A 49 6.49 -16.33 -4.59
C GLN A 49 7.85 -15.86 -4.05
N THR A 50 7.88 -14.91 -3.11
CA THR A 50 9.12 -14.34 -2.58
C THR A 50 9.73 -15.24 -1.49
N PRO A 51 10.94 -15.80 -1.70
CA PRO A 51 11.58 -16.66 -0.70
C PRO A 51 11.91 -15.88 0.58
N GLY A 52 11.67 -16.49 1.74
CA GLY A 52 11.95 -15.88 3.04
C GLY A 52 10.89 -14.87 3.50
N LEU A 53 9.86 -14.60 2.70
CA LEU A 53 8.70 -13.79 3.09
C LEU A 53 7.55 -14.70 3.52
N SER A 54 6.96 -14.43 4.68
CA SER A 54 5.77 -15.14 5.17
C SER A 54 4.60 -14.18 5.23
N LEU A 55 3.45 -14.62 4.71
CA LEU A 55 2.20 -13.87 4.73
C LEU A 55 1.18 -14.60 5.59
N GLU A 56 0.72 -13.94 6.64
CA GLU A 56 -0.35 -14.43 7.50
C GLU A 56 -1.60 -13.55 7.32
N THR A 57 -2.71 -14.17 6.89
CA THR A 57 -4.01 -13.51 6.72
C THR A 57 -4.94 -13.83 7.88
N GLY A 58 -5.81 -12.89 8.25
CA GLY A 58 -6.67 -13.06 9.43
C GLY A 58 -5.90 -12.95 10.75
N ALA A 59 -4.72 -12.32 10.70
CA ALA A 59 -3.93 -11.93 11.86
C ALA A 59 -4.28 -10.48 12.25
N GLU A 60 -4.85 -10.30 13.44
CA GLU A 60 -5.11 -8.97 14.00
C GLU A 60 -4.02 -8.61 15.01
N VAL A 61 -3.20 -7.61 14.71
CA VAL A 61 -2.21 -7.08 15.67
C VAL A 61 -2.95 -6.43 16.84
N LYS A 62 -2.70 -6.92 18.05
CA LYS A 62 -3.32 -6.43 19.30
C LYS A 62 -2.42 -5.47 20.05
N ALA A 63 -1.10 -5.68 20.00
CA ALA A 63 -0.13 -4.80 20.62
C ALA A 63 1.21 -4.80 19.89
N VAL A 64 1.88 -3.65 19.93
CA VAL A 64 3.29 -3.48 19.55
C VAL A 64 3.97 -2.82 20.73
N LEU A 65 4.88 -3.53 21.38
CA LEU A 65 5.54 -3.14 22.61
C LEU A 65 7.01 -2.84 22.30
N PRO A 66 7.42 -1.56 22.22
CA PRO A 66 8.82 -1.21 22.03
C PRO A 66 9.65 -1.65 23.24
N GLY A 67 10.79 -2.29 22.98
CA GLY A 67 11.82 -2.58 23.97
C GLY A 67 13.13 -1.88 23.63
N GLY A 68 14.18 -2.15 24.40
CA GLY A 68 15.49 -1.50 24.22
C GLY A 68 16.17 -1.83 22.88
N GLN A 69 16.26 -3.11 22.53
CA GLN A 69 16.88 -3.58 21.27
C GLN A 69 15.90 -4.32 20.34
N GLU A 70 14.76 -4.73 20.87
CA GLU A 70 13.73 -5.46 20.12
C GLU A 70 12.35 -4.89 20.43
N THR A 71 11.46 -4.97 19.46
CA THR A 71 10.02 -4.75 19.59
C THR A 71 9.32 -6.09 19.69
N GLU A 72 8.43 -6.25 20.67
CA GLU A 72 7.52 -7.38 20.74
C GLU A 72 6.21 -7.04 20.02
N VAL A 73 5.78 -7.91 19.11
CA VAL A 73 4.49 -7.81 18.41
C VAL A 73 3.61 -8.94 18.92
N ILE A 74 2.40 -8.60 19.37
CA ILE A 74 1.38 -9.53 19.80
C ILE A 74 0.21 -9.42 18.83
N TRP A 75 -0.20 -10.55 18.26
CA TRP A 75 -1.35 -10.63 17.36
C TRP A 75 -2.21 -11.84 17.66
N GLN A 76 -3.45 -11.80 17.18
CA GLN A 76 -4.36 -12.93 17.24
C GLN A 76 -4.52 -13.51 15.83
N ALA A 77 -4.28 -14.80 15.69
CA ALA A 77 -4.50 -15.54 14.45
C ALA A 77 -5.23 -16.85 14.74
N GLN A 78 -6.25 -17.17 13.95
CA GLN A 78 -7.04 -18.40 14.10
C GLN A 78 -7.56 -18.62 15.54
N GLY A 79 -7.90 -17.54 16.25
CA GLY A 79 -8.37 -17.59 17.64
C GLY A 79 -7.27 -17.77 18.70
N LYS A 80 -6.00 -17.91 18.32
CA LYS A 80 -4.86 -18.04 19.23
C LYS A 80 -4.05 -16.76 19.29
N GLU A 81 -3.49 -16.47 20.47
CA GLU A 81 -2.52 -15.39 20.62
C GLU A 81 -1.14 -15.87 20.15
N CYS A 82 -0.51 -15.05 19.33
CA CYS A 82 0.82 -15.24 18.78
C CYS A 82 1.71 -14.07 19.18
N ARG A 83 3.02 -14.33 19.32
CA ARG A 83 4.02 -13.34 19.70
C ARG A 83 5.30 -13.51 18.91
N ALA A 84 5.95 -12.40 18.58
CA ALA A 84 7.28 -12.37 17.98
C ALA A 84 8.07 -11.18 18.49
N ARG A 85 9.40 -11.33 18.53
CA ARG A 85 10.34 -10.23 18.77
C ARG A 85 11.12 -9.95 17.50
N THR A 86 11.31 -8.67 17.21
CA THR A 86 12.03 -8.21 16.02
C THR A 86 12.77 -6.91 16.33
N PRO A 87 13.96 -6.68 15.77
CA PRO A 87 14.63 -5.38 15.88
C PRO A 87 13.84 -4.24 15.19
N LEU A 88 12.95 -4.56 14.25
CA LEU A 88 12.12 -3.59 13.55
C LEU A 88 10.71 -4.13 13.30
N ALA A 89 9.71 -3.37 13.75
CA ALA A 89 8.31 -3.57 13.38
C ALA A 89 7.82 -2.37 12.57
N VAL A 90 7.09 -2.63 11.48
CA VAL A 90 6.50 -1.58 10.63
C VAL A 90 4.98 -1.68 10.70
N LEU A 91 4.34 -0.61 11.15
CA LEU A 91 2.88 -0.47 11.13
C LEU A 91 2.45 0.18 9.81
N ALA A 92 1.78 -0.60 8.97
CA ALA A 92 1.28 -0.19 7.65
C ALA A 92 -0.22 -0.53 7.48
N ASP A 93 -0.99 -0.36 8.55
CA ASP A 93 -2.43 -0.66 8.64
C ASP A 93 -3.34 0.46 8.09
N GLY A 94 -2.75 1.56 7.61
CA GLY A 94 -3.45 2.66 6.97
C GLY A 94 -4.21 3.54 7.97
N GLY A 95 -5.33 4.13 7.52
CA GLY A 95 -6.09 5.12 8.29
C GLY A 95 -6.99 4.53 9.39
N ARG A 96 -6.51 3.57 10.18
CA ARG A 96 -7.22 3.11 11.38
C ARG A 96 -6.98 4.11 12.51
N ARG A 97 -7.98 4.96 12.75
CA ARG A 97 -8.19 5.67 14.03
C ARG A 97 -9.27 4.93 14.81
#